data_AF-A0A397SD33-F1
#
_entry.id   AF-A0A397SD33-F1
#
_cell.length_a   1.000
_cell.length_b   1.000
_cell.length_c   1.000
_cell.angle_alpha   90.00
_cell.angle_beta   90.00
_cell.angle_gamma   90.00
#
_symmetry.space_group_name_H-M   'P 1'
#
loop_
_entity.id
_entity.type
_entity.pdbx_description
1 polymer ?
#
loop_
_entity_poly.entity_id
_entity_poly.type
_entity_poly.pdbx_seq_one_letter_code
_entity_poly.pdbx_strand_id
1 'polypeptide(L)'
;MIMYFVATGRQPFTEYAYDISLSDKIFKGVRPKINETEAPKCYIDLMKKCWNSNPDNRPSTTEIKELIMLFRDSYDQYNCGIKELKHYEIEKQFKEAEKYRRIHLSVLPSIENNENNQSQAIDISNNAASYSKLQEDYKIPDDEDEDFDFCSLADEV
;
A
#
# COMPACT_ATOMS: atom_id res chain seq x y z
N MET A 1 8.32 -4.82 5.06
CA MET A 1 8.83 -4.74 3.66
C MET A 1 7.71 -4.78 2.63
N ILE A 2 6.66 -5.57 2.82
CA ILE A 2 5.48 -5.61 1.91
C ILE A 2 4.91 -4.21 1.64
N MET A 3 4.72 -3.39 2.68
CA MET A 3 4.22 -2.02 2.52
C MET A 3 5.08 -1.15 1.59
N TYR A 4 6.41 -1.34 1.58
CA TYR A 4 7.30 -0.60 0.68
C TYR A 4 7.07 -0.98 -0.77
N PHE A 5 6.92 -2.29 -1.03
CA PHE A 5 6.61 -2.79 -2.36
C PHE A 5 5.25 -2.27 -2.84
N VAL A 6 4.22 -2.30 -1.99
CA VAL A 6 2.88 -1.77 -2.32
C VAL A 6 2.94 -0.26 -2.63
N ALA A 7 3.71 0.51 -1.85
CA ALA A 7 3.81 1.95 -2.04
C ALA A 7 4.57 2.36 -3.32
N THR A 8 5.58 1.59 -3.71
CA THR A 8 6.56 2.02 -4.73
C THR A 8 6.57 1.15 -5.98
N GLY A 9 5.98 -0.05 -5.93
CA GLY A 9 6.11 -1.08 -6.98
C GLY A 9 7.53 -1.64 -7.13
N ARG A 10 8.48 -1.24 -6.28
CA ARG A 10 9.90 -1.58 -6.39
C ARG A 10 10.29 -2.64 -5.38
N GLN A 11 11.18 -3.53 -5.79
CA GLN A 11 11.83 -4.45 -4.87
C GLN A 11 12.66 -3.63 -3.86
N PRO A 12 12.61 -3.95 -2.55
CA PRO A 12 13.45 -3.27 -1.57
C PRO A 12 14.93 -3.64 -1.78
N PHE A 13 15.85 -2.77 -1.38
CA PHE A 13 17.30 -3.04 -1.36
C PHE A 13 17.92 -3.41 -2.72
N THR A 14 17.37 -2.94 -3.83
CA THR A 14 17.92 -3.21 -5.19
C THR A 14 19.32 -2.64 -5.38
N GLU A 15 19.73 -1.68 -4.55
CA GLU A 15 21.08 -1.11 -4.53
C GLU A 15 22.13 -2.00 -3.84
N TYR A 16 21.73 -3.15 -3.28
CA TYR A 16 22.61 -4.06 -2.56
C TYR A 16 22.59 -5.48 -3.17
N ALA A 17 23.73 -6.16 -3.11
CA ALA A 17 23.78 -7.59 -3.37
C ALA A 17 22.98 -8.35 -2.29
N TYR A 18 22.23 -9.36 -2.71
CA TYR A 18 21.44 -10.23 -1.83
C TYR A 18 22.32 -11.32 -1.20
N ASP A 19 23.27 -10.90 -0.37
CA ASP A 19 24.19 -11.77 0.36
C ASP A 19 24.17 -11.46 1.88
N ILE A 20 25.04 -12.13 2.64
CA ILE A 20 25.14 -11.93 4.09
C ILE A 20 25.51 -10.49 4.50
N SER A 21 26.13 -9.72 3.60
CA SER A 21 26.45 -8.31 3.88
C SER A 21 25.19 -7.45 3.96
N LEU A 22 24.11 -7.85 3.28
CA LEU A 22 22.83 -7.15 3.34
C LEU A 22 22.17 -7.32 4.72
N SER A 23 22.21 -8.52 5.31
CA SER A 23 21.70 -8.73 6.67
C SER A 23 22.42 -7.84 7.68
N ASP A 24 23.75 -7.71 7.58
CA ASP A 24 24.53 -6.83 8.45
C ASP A 24 24.15 -5.35 8.29
N LYS A 25 23.91 -4.91 7.05
CA LYS A 25 23.46 -3.55 6.75
C LYS A 25 22.08 -3.28 7.34
N ILE A 26 21.14 -4.21 7.18
CA ILE A 26 19.78 -4.10 7.74
C ILE A 26 19.85 -4.06 9.27
N PHE A 27 20.68 -4.90 9.89
CA PHE A 27 20.91 -4.90 11.33
C PHE A 27 21.47 -3.55 11.82
N LYS A 28 22.39 -2.95 11.05
CA LYS A 28 22.93 -1.60 11.29
C LYS A 28 21.96 -0.46 10.97
N GLY A 29 20.71 -0.77 10.61
CA GLY A 29 19.65 0.23 10.43
C GLY A 29 19.45 0.70 9.00
N VAL A 30 20.10 0.09 7.99
CA VAL A 30 19.81 0.40 6.58
C VAL A 30 18.36 0.02 6.27
N ARG A 31 17.63 0.94 5.64
CA ARG A 31 16.23 0.76 5.21
C ARG A 31 16.07 1.26 3.77
N PRO A 32 15.09 0.74 3.01
CA PRO A 32 14.83 1.21 1.66
C PRO A 32 14.47 2.71 1.66
N LYS A 33 14.99 3.44 0.68
CA LYS A 33 14.68 4.87 0.51
C LYS A 33 13.35 5.04 -0.23
N ILE A 34 12.46 5.85 0.32
CA ILE A 34 11.18 6.21 -0.30
C ILE A 34 11.10 7.74 -0.39
N ASN A 35 10.56 8.26 -1.50
CA ASN A 35 10.25 9.68 -1.60
C ASN A 35 8.98 9.97 -0.79
N GLU A 36 9.02 10.99 0.07
CA GLU A 36 7.90 11.36 0.94
C GLU A 36 6.64 11.78 0.17
N THR A 37 6.77 12.20 -1.09
CA THR A 37 5.63 12.57 -1.94
C THR A 37 5.03 11.40 -2.73
N GLU A 38 5.73 10.26 -2.79
CA GLU A 38 5.32 9.10 -3.61
C GLU A 38 4.20 8.28 -2.95
N ALA A 39 4.11 8.33 -1.63
CA ALA A 39 3.09 7.65 -0.83
C ALA A 39 2.55 8.58 0.26
N PRO A 40 1.32 8.33 0.76
CA PRO A 40 0.73 9.15 1.82
C PRO A 40 1.62 9.14 3.07
N LYS A 41 1.84 10.30 3.69
CA LYS A 41 2.74 10.41 4.86
C LYS A 41 2.34 9.47 5.99
N CYS A 42 1.04 9.36 6.29
CA CYS A 42 0.53 8.45 7.31
C CYS A 42 0.86 6.97 7.02
N TYR A 43 0.89 6.58 5.74
CA TYR A 43 1.28 5.25 5.30
C TYR A 43 2.80 5.04 5.44
N ILE A 44 3.60 6.04 5.06
CA ILE A 44 5.06 6.01 5.24
C ILE A 44 5.43 5.90 6.72
N ASP A 45 4.75 6.64 7.58
CA ASP A 45 4.99 6.61 9.02
C ASP A 45 4.64 5.25 9.62
N LEU A 46 3.51 4.65 9.23
CA LEU A 46 3.16 3.28 9.63
C LEU A 46 4.20 2.27 9.13
N MET A 47 4.57 2.34 7.85
CA MET A 47 5.62 1.49 7.28
C MET A 47 6.95 1.63 8.06
N LYS A 48 7.31 2.86 8.45
CA LYS A 48 8.50 3.15 9.24
C LYS A 48 8.44 2.54 10.64
N LYS A 49 7.29 2.54 11.29
CA LYS A 49 7.09 1.89 12.59
C LYS A 49 7.20 0.36 12.48
N CYS A 50 6.66 -0.25 11.43
CA CYS A 50 6.69 -1.71 11.23
C CYS A 50 8.11 -2.31 11.15
N TRP A 51 9.11 -1.54 10.71
CA TRP A 51 10.51 -2.00 10.62
C TRP A 51 11.45 -1.25 11.57
N ASN A 52 10.93 -0.73 12.69
CA ASN A 52 11.72 -0.09 13.73
C ASN A 52 12.81 -1.06 14.25
N SER A 53 14.00 -0.53 14.51
CA SER A 53 15.12 -1.31 15.06
C SER A 53 14.81 -1.85 16.45
N ASN A 54 14.09 -1.08 17.28
CA ASN A 54 13.55 -1.59 18.53
C ASN A 54 12.23 -2.35 18.27
N PRO A 55 12.15 -3.66 18.56
CA PRO A 55 10.93 -4.44 18.42
C PRO A 55 9.75 -3.88 19.21
N ASP A 56 9.98 -3.28 20.38
CA ASP A 56 8.92 -2.76 21.25
C ASP A 56 8.22 -1.53 20.65
N ASN A 57 8.87 -0.84 19.71
CA ASN A 57 8.30 0.29 18.99
C ASN A 57 7.53 -0.13 17.73
N ARG A 58 7.47 -1.44 17.42
CA ARG A 58 6.71 -1.94 16.29
C ARG A 58 5.24 -2.07 16.68
N PRO A 59 4.31 -1.65 15.81
CA PRO A 59 2.89 -1.81 16.09
C PRO A 59 2.52 -3.29 16.07
N SER A 60 1.56 -3.65 16.91
CA SER A 60 0.89 -4.93 16.86
C SER A 60 0.15 -5.10 15.54
N THR A 61 -0.15 -6.36 15.18
CA THR A 61 -0.96 -6.67 13.99
C THR A 61 -2.36 -6.06 14.06
N THR A 62 -2.93 -5.96 15.25
CA THR A 62 -4.22 -5.29 15.51
C THR A 62 -4.15 -3.80 15.18
N GLU A 63 -3.14 -3.07 15.70
CA GLU A 63 -2.96 -1.65 15.39
C GLU A 63 -2.72 -1.40 13.89
N ILE A 64 -1.95 -2.29 13.23
CA ILE A 64 -1.76 -2.22 11.77
C ILE A 64 -3.09 -2.38 11.04
N LYS A 65 -3.90 -3.37 11.43
CA LYS A 65 -5.22 -3.62 10.82
C LYS A 65 -6.14 -2.40 10.98
N GLU A 66 -6.24 -1.86 12.20
CA GLU A 66 -7.07 -0.68 12.49
C GLU A 66 -6.65 0.54 11.66
N LEU A 67 -5.34 0.80 11.53
CA LEU A 67 -4.84 1.91 10.71
C LEU A 67 -5.12 1.70 9.21
N ILE A 68 -4.98 0.48 8.70
CA ILE A 68 -5.30 0.17 7.29
C ILE A 68 -6.79 0.33 7.02
N MET A 69 -7.66 -0.15 7.93
CA MET A 69 -9.11 0.06 7.83
C MET A 69 -9.45 1.55 7.86
N LEU A 70 -8.84 2.31 8.77
CA LEU A 70 -9.01 3.76 8.81
C LEU A 70 -8.60 4.44 7.50
N PHE A 71 -7.50 4.01 6.87
CA PHE A 71 -7.07 4.54 5.58
C PHE A 71 -8.09 4.24 4.48
N ARG A 72 -8.59 2.99 4.42
CA ARG A 72 -9.64 2.57 3.48
C ARG A 72 -10.91 3.41 3.66
N ASP A 73 -11.38 3.52 4.89
CA ASP A 73 -12.65 4.19 5.20
C ASP A 73 -12.57 5.71 4.99
N SER A 74 -11.37 6.30 5.15
CA SER A 74 -11.13 7.71 4.81
C SER A 74 -11.26 7.98 3.31
N TYR A 75 -10.87 7.01 2.48
CA TYR A 75 -10.89 7.13 1.02
C TYR A 75 -12.24 6.73 0.41
N ASP A 76 -13.01 5.89 1.10
CA ASP A 76 -14.34 5.49 0.67
C ASP A 76 -15.32 6.68 0.75
N GLN A 77 -16.01 6.93 -0.36
CA GLN A 77 -17.01 8.00 -0.48
C GLN A 77 -18.40 7.55 0.00
N TYR A 78 -18.62 6.25 0.13
CA TYR A 78 -19.92 5.66 0.45
C TYR A 78 -20.10 5.36 1.93
N ASN A 79 -19.06 5.53 2.75
CA ASN A 79 -19.16 5.43 4.20
C ASN A 79 -19.85 6.72 4.73
N CYS A 80 -21.18 6.65 4.82
CA CYS A 80 -22.11 7.74 5.12
C CYS A 80 -22.15 8.13 6.62
N GLY A 81 -20.98 8.28 7.25
CA GLY A 81 -20.85 8.74 8.64
C GLY A 81 -20.27 10.16 8.75
N ILE A 82 -20.38 10.78 9.93
CA ILE A 82 -19.65 12.04 10.21
C ILE A 82 -18.15 11.73 10.13
N LYS A 83 -17.49 12.20 9.06
CA LYS A 83 -16.04 12.09 8.91
C LYS A 83 -15.36 13.01 9.91
N GLU A 84 -14.72 12.44 10.91
CA GLU A 84 -13.85 13.18 11.83
C GLU A 84 -12.73 13.90 11.07
N LEU A 85 -12.16 14.95 11.67
CA LEU A 85 -11.03 15.72 11.10
C LEU A 85 -9.87 14.83 10.63
N LYS A 86 -9.63 13.70 11.33
CA LYS A 86 -8.60 12.73 11.00
C LYS A 86 -8.79 12.10 9.61
N HIS A 87 -10.04 11.83 9.21
CA HIS A 87 -10.34 11.29 7.88
C HIS A 87 -10.00 12.30 6.77
N TYR A 88 -10.30 13.58 6.99
CA TYR A 88 -9.96 14.64 6.03
C TYR A 88 -8.45 14.75 5.81
N GLU A 89 -7.66 14.72 6.88
CA GLU A 89 -6.20 14.80 6.78
C GLU A 89 -5.60 13.57 6.07
N ILE A 90 -6.11 12.37 6.37
CA ILE A 90 -5.71 11.15 5.67
C ILE A 90 -6.07 11.25 4.19
N GLU A 91 -7.33 11.56 3.86
CA GLU A 91 -7.79 11.69 2.48
C GLU A 91 -6.94 12.70 1.69
N LYS A 92 -6.59 13.84 2.30
CA LYS A 92 -5.73 14.85 1.70
C LYS A 92 -4.34 14.29 1.35
N GLN A 93 -3.69 13.58 2.27
CA GLN A 93 -2.38 12.98 2.02
C GLN A 93 -2.43 11.93 0.90
N PHE A 94 -3.51 11.14 0.83
CA PHE A 94 -3.73 10.19 -0.25
C PHE A 94 -3.91 10.86 -1.61
N LYS A 95 -4.73 11.92 -1.68
CA LYS A 95 -4.93 12.71 -2.91
C LYS A 95 -3.63 13.38 -3.38
N GLU A 96 -2.82 13.87 -2.46
CA GLU A 96 -1.52 14.50 -2.78
C GLU A 96 -0.55 13.48 -3.38
N ALA A 97 -0.39 12.32 -2.73
CA ALA A 97 0.47 11.26 -3.25
C ALA A 97 0.00 10.74 -4.62
N GLU A 98 -1.31 10.62 -4.82
CA GLU A 98 -1.89 10.23 -6.11
C GLU A 98 -1.62 11.27 -7.19
N LYS A 99 -1.76 12.56 -6.88
CA LYS A 99 -1.42 13.64 -7.81
C LYS A 99 0.07 13.57 -8.19
N TYR A 100 0.96 13.37 -7.23
CA TYR A 100 2.39 13.21 -7.49
C TYR A 100 2.66 12.03 -8.42
N ARG A 101 2.09 10.86 -8.13
CA ARG A 101 2.23 9.65 -8.96
C ARG A 101 1.73 9.89 -10.37
N ARG A 102 0.54 10.48 -10.55
CA ARG A 102 0.02 10.78 -11.90
C ARG A 102 0.98 11.63 -12.71
N ILE A 103 1.58 12.67 -12.12
CA ILE A 103 2.53 13.57 -12.81
C ILE A 103 3.84 12.85 -13.15
N HIS A 104 4.39 12.06 -12.23
CA HIS A 104 5.72 11.45 -12.41
C HIS A 104 5.68 10.13 -13.18
N LEU A 105 4.55 9.43 -13.16
CA LEU A 105 4.35 8.19 -13.92
C LEU A 105 3.91 8.46 -15.37
N SER A 106 3.18 9.56 -15.62
CA SER A 106 2.81 9.99 -16.98
C SER A 106 3.98 10.57 -17.80
N VAL A 107 5.13 10.82 -17.16
CA VAL A 107 6.34 11.37 -17.79
C VAL A 107 7.33 10.27 -18.18
N LEU A 108 7.01 8.99 -17.92
CA LEU A 108 7.78 7.89 -18.51
C LEU A 108 7.63 7.98 -20.04
N PRO A 109 8.74 8.09 -20.80
CA PRO A 109 8.67 7.93 -22.24
C PRO A 109 7.99 6.60 -22.50
N SER A 110 6.94 6.61 -23.35
CA SER A 110 6.41 5.39 -23.93
C SER A 110 7.59 4.55 -24.38
N ILE A 111 7.83 3.42 -23.72
CA ILE A 111 8.84 2.47 -24.15
C ILE A 111 8.40 2.05 -25.55
N GLU A 112 9.03 2.64 -26.57
CA GLU A 112 8.98 2.09 -27.90
C GLU A 112 9.51 0.67 -27.77
N ASN A 113 8.65 -0.30 -28.09
CA ASN A 113 9.00 -1.71 -28.15
C ASN A 113 10.18 -1.90 -29.09
N ASN A 114 11.39 -1.91 -28.56
CA ASN A 114 12.56 -2.48 -29.21
C ASN A 114 12.91 -3.75 -28.47
N GLU A 115 12.35 -4.85 -28.96
CA GLU A 115 12.90 -6.18 -28.72
C GLU A 115 14.34 -6.16 -29.22
N ASN A 116 15.31 -6.02 -28.31
CA ASN A 116 16.66 -6.58 -28.35
C ASN A 116 17.53 -5.86 -27.31
N ASN A 117 17.64 -6.44 -26.11
CA ASN A 117 18.92 -6.69 -25.43
C ASN A 117 18.66 -7.31 -24.05
N GLN A 118 19.36 -8.41 -23.76
CA GLN A 118 19.39 -9.09 -22.47
C GLN A 118 19.66 -8.08 -21.34
N SER A 119 18.63 -7.77 -20.56
CA SER A 119 18.74 -7.21 -19.23
C SER A 119 17.74 -7.93 -18.36
N GLN A 120 18.20 -8.52 -17.26
CA GLN A 120 17.32 -9.12 -16.25
C GLN A 120 16.61 -7.99 -15.49
N ALA A 121 15.62 -7.40 -16.13
CA ALA A 121 14.62 -6.54 -15.52
C ALA A 121 13.26 -7.14 -15.90
N ILE A 122 12.57 -7.73 -14.93
CA ILE A 122 11.21 -8.26 -15.16
C ILE A 122 10.21 -7.17 -14.76
N ASP A 123 9.87 -6.40 -15.79
CA ASP A 123 8.53 -6.08 -16.28
C ASP A 123 7.40 -5.74 -15.29
N ILE A 124 7.04 -4.46 -15.22
CA ILE A 124 5.91 -3.91 -14.45
C ILE A 124 4.57 -4.07 -15.21
N SER A 125 4.57 -4.61 -16.44
CA SER A 125 3.36 -4.60 -17.28
C SER A 125 2.26 -5.60 -16.90
N ASN A 126 2.45 -6.53 -15.96
CA ASN A 126 1.46 -7.61 -15.73
C ASN A 126 0.70 -7.54 -14.40
N ASN A 127 0.65 -6.38 -13.73
CA ASN A 127 -0.08 -6.28 -12.46
C ASN A 127 -1.62 -6.35 -12.61
N ALA A 128 -2.17 -6.09 -13.80
CA ALA A 128 -3.60 -6.25 -14.03
C ALA A 128 -4.04 -7.74 -13.97
N ALA A 129 -3.23 -8.66 -14.50
CA ALA A 129 -3.52 -10.09 -14.44
C ALA A 129 -3.29 -10.68 -13.05
N SER A 130 -2.29 -10.17 -12.30
CA SER A 130 -2.02 -10.58 -10.92
C SER A 130 -3.12 -10.14 -9.95
N TYR A 131 -3.69 -8.94 -10.13
CA TYR A 131 -4.83 -8.46 -9.34
C TYR A 131 -6.09 -9.29 -9.59
N SER A 132 -6.40 -9.61 -10.85
CA SER A 132 -7.56 -10.45 -11.18
C SER A 132 -7.44 -11.86 -10.60
N LYS A 133 -6.22 -12.41 -10.50
CA LYS A 133 -5.98 -13.75 -9.93
C LYS A 133 -6.12 -13.80 -8.41
N LEU A 134 -5.65 -12.77 -7.71
CA LEU A 134 -5.85 -12.64 -6.26
C LEU A 134 -7.34 -12.49 -5.88
N GLN A 135 -8.17 -12.02 -6.80
CA GLN A 135 -9.61 -11.86 -6.63
C GLN A 135 -10.38 -13.17 -6.86
N GLU A 136 -9.81 -14.13 -7.60
CA GLU A 136 -10.34 -15.50 -7.71
C GLU A 136 -10.00 -16.36 -6.48
N ASP A 137 -8.79 -16.21 -5.93
CA ASP A 137 -8.31 -17.03 -4.81
C ASP A 137 -8.93 -16.67 -3.44
N TYR A 138 -9.60 -15.51 -3.35
CA TYR A 138 -10.29 -15.03 -2.13
C TYR A 138 -11.82 -15.07 -2.22
N LYS A 139 -12.40 -15.89 -3.12
CA LYS A 139 -13.82 -16.23 -3.05
C LYS A 139 -14.11 -16.96 -1.72
N ILE A 140 -14.66 -16.21 -0.76
CA ILE A 140 -15.29 -16.77 0.43
C ILE A 140 -16.39 -17.71 -0.06
N PRO A 141 -16.51 -18.96 0.44
CA PRO A 141 -17.61 -19.83 0.10
C PRO A 141 -18.94 -19.12 0.40
N ASP A 142 -19.89 -19.19 -0.54
CA ASP A 142 -21.26 -18.75 -0.31
C ASP A 142 -21.87 -19.66 0.77
N ASP A 143 -21.66 -19.34 2.04
CA ASP A 143 -22.54 -19.79 3.11
C ASP A 143 -23.79 -18.92 3.01
N GLU A 144 -24.82 -19.50 2.39
CA GLU A 144 -26.21 -19.07 2.55
C GLU A 144 -26.50 -19.06 4.05
N ASP A 145 -26.55 -17.88 4.69
CA ASP A 145 -27.51 -17.52 5.74
C ASP A 145 -27.31 -16.06 6.21
N GLU A 146 -28.41 -15.30 6.11
CA GLU A 146 -28.67 -13.92 6.57
C GLU A 146 -28.10 -12.74 5.76
N ASP A 147 -28.89 -12.26 4.80
CA ASP A 147 -28.91 -10.87 4.35
C ASP A 147 -29.12 -9.93 5.55
N PHE A 148 -28.03 -9.43 6.15
CA PHE A 148 -28.10 -8.31 7.09
C PHE A 148 -28.10 -7.00 6.30
N ASP A 149 -29.31 -6.54 5.94
CA ASP A 149 -29.54 -5.21 5.40
C ASP A 149 -29.19 -4.14 6.45
N PHE A 150 -27.99 -3.58 6.38
CA PHE A 150 -27.53 -2.55 7.32
C PHE A 150 -28.16 -1.16 7.07
N CYS A 151 -28.97 -0.99 6.02
CA CYS A 151 -29.57 0.31 5.67
C CYS A 151 -30.97 0.56 6.26
N SER A 152 -31.62 -0.41 6.91
CA SER A 152 -33.03 -0.28 7.33
C SER A 152 -33.27 0.05 8.81
N LEU A 153 -32.27 0.47 9.59
CA LEU A 153 -32.46 0.83 11.02
C LEU A 153 -32.30 2.32 11.35
N ALA A 154 -32.45 3.21 10.36
CA ALA A 154 -32.49 4.66 10.61
C ALA A 154 -33.90 5.26 10.77
N ASP A 155 -34.96 4.45 10.69
CA ASP A 155 -36.33 4.94 10.92
C ASP A 155 -37.09 3.96 11.82
N GLU A 156 -37.04 4.14 13.14
CA GLU A 156 -38.22 4.13 14.02
C GLU A 156 -37.86 4.44 15.50
N VAL A 157 -38.47 5.54 15.98
CA VAL A 157 -38.59 6.12 17.34
C VAL A 157 -37.46 7.03 17.85
#